data_AF-A0A9D9GZQ7-F1
#
_entry.id   AF-A0A9D9GZQ7-F1
#
_cell.length_a   1.000
_cell.length_b   1.000
_cell.length_c   1.000
_cell.angle_alpha   90.00
_cell.angle_beta   90.00
_cell.angle_gamma   90.00
#
_symmetry.space_group_name_H-M   'P 1'
#
loop_
_entity.id
_entity.type
_entity.pdbx_description
1 polymer ?
#
loop_
_entity_poly.entity_id
_entity_poly.type
_entity_poly.pdbx_seq_one_letter_code
_entity_poly.pdbx_strand_id
1 'polypeptide(L)'
;MLLPLMALCLAGCHPEEDKSLRIDGQNFPDDVFRSYLTENFDLDGNGVLDEDEILAVDSINVRNHFSNPMSGVIYTLDMIDRFENLRYLDCYGHQ
;
A
#
# COMPACT_ATOMS: atom_id res chain seq x y z
N MET A 1 24.61 10.23 -33.01
CA MET A 1 24.58 9.92 -31.57
C MET A 1 24.12 8.47 -31.41
N LEU A 2 25.04 7.60 -30.99
CA LEU A 2 24.80 6.22 -30.53
C LEU A 2 24.14 6.30 -29.13
N LEU A 3 23.16 5.50 -28.72
CA LEU A 3 22.87 4.09 -29.03
C LEU A 3 21.39 3.82 -29.44
N PRO A 4 21.14 2.84 -30.34
CA PRO A 4 19.81 2.40 -30.80
C PRO A 4 19.39 0.99 -30.31
N LEU A 5 18.08 0.70 -30.43
CA LEU A 5 17.40 -0.58 -30.71
C LEU A 5 17.55 -1.81 -29.77
N MET A 6 16.46 -2.60 -29.74
CA MET A 6 16.24 -3.98 -29.22
C MET A 6 15.57 -4.01 -27.83
N ALA A 7 14.37 -4.57 -27.62
CA ALA A 7 13.84 -5.79 -28.23
C ALA A 7 12.38 -5.68 -28.68
N LEU A 8 12.18 -6.07 -29.94
CA LEU A 8 10.94 -6.60 -30.50
C LEU A 8 10.69 -7.96 -29.84
N CYS A 9 9.85 -8.02 -28.80
CA CYS A 9 9.27 -9.29 -28.34
C CYS A 9 7.83 -9.40 -28.85
N LEU A 10 7.61 -10.37 -29.74
CA LEU A 10 6.32 -10.82 -30.24
C LEU A 10 5.59 -11.62 -29.15
N ALA A 11 4.82 -10.94 -28.31
CA ALA A 11 3.66 -11.44 -27.56
C ALA A 11 3.18 -10.26 -26.71
N GLY A 12 1.88 -9.99 -26.66
CA GLY A 12 1.33 -8.78 -26.04
C GLY A 12 1.76 -8.58 -24.59
N CYS A 13 2.80 -7.77 -24.37
CA CYS A 13 3.03 -7.14 -23.09
C CYS A 13 2.64 -5.68 -23.28
N HIS A 14 1.37 -5.38 -23.03
CA HIS A 14 1.04 -4.06 -22.53
C HIS A 14 2.00 -3.81 -21.35
N PRO A 15 2.55 -2.61 -21.15
CA PRO A 15 3.04 -2.25 -19.84
C PRO A 15 1.81 -2.27 -18.92
N GLU A 16 1.46 -3.45 -18.42
CA GLU A 16 0.72 -3.57 -17.18
C GLU A 16 1.61 -2.82 -16.19
N GLU A 17 1.17 -1.64 -15.75
CA GLU A 17 1.84 -0.99 -14.62
C GLU A 17 1.81 -2.02 -13.51
N ASP A 18 2.98 -2.57 -13.18
CA ASP A 18 3.14 -3.48 -12.07
C ASP A 18 2.58 -2.76 -10.85
N LYS A 19 1.36 -3.14 -10.44
CA LYS A 19 0.56 -2.39 -9.47
C LYS A 19 1.07 -2.62 -8.04
N SER A 20 2.32 -3.01 -7.90
CA SER A 20 2.96 -3.27 -6.63
C SER A 20 3.27 -1.97 -5.89
N LEU A 21 3.06 -1.98 -4.58
CA LEU A 21 3.29 -0.83 -3.70
C LEU A 21 4.23 -1.23 -2.56
N ARG A 22 5.43 -0.64 -2.57
CA ARG A 22 6.39 -0.87 -1.48
C ARG A 22 5.89 -0.22 -0.18
N ILE A 23 5.95 -0.96 0.92
CA ILE A 23 5.58 -0.48 2.26
C ILE A 23 6.76 0.25 2.90
N ASP A 24 7.10 1.42 2.35
CA ASP A 24 8.21 2.25 2.81
C ASP A 24 7.82 3.71 3.00
N GLY A 25 8.71 4.51 3.60
CA GLY A 25 8.43 5.91 3.93
C GLY A 25 8.26 6.84 2.72
N GLN A 26 8.53 6.39 1.48
CA GLN A 26 8.26 7.18 0.29
C GLN A 26 6.80 7.05 -0.15
N ASN A 27 6.24 5.85 -0.06
CA ASN A 27 4.84 5.61 -0.39
C ASN A 27 3.92 5.83 0.81
N PHE A 28 4.35 5.41 2.00
CA PHE A 28 3.58 5.47 3.23
C PHE A 28 4.43 6.14 4.32
N PRO A 29 4.44 7.49 4.40
CA PRO A 29 5.31 8.24 5.31
C PRO A 29 5.09 7.90 6.80
N ASP A 30 3.87 7.50 7.15
CA ASP A 30 3.48 7.16 8.52
C ASP A 30 3.91 5.73 8.89
N ASP A 31 4.70 5.60 9.95
CA ASP A 31 5.25 4.33 10.43
C ASP A 31 4.22 3.45 11.14
N VAL A 32 3.24 4.05 11.81
CA VAL A 32 2.13 3.33 12.43
C VAL A 32 1.23 2.75 11.35
N PHE A 33 0.91 3.52 10.31
CA PHE A 33 0.13 3.04 9.18
C PHE A 33 0.87 1.94 8.40
N ARG A 34 2.18 2.08 8.17
CA ARG A 34 2.99 1.01 7.55
C ARG A 34 2.96 -0.28 8.34
N SER A 35 3.13 -0.21 9.66
CA SER A 35 3.04 -1.39 10.54
C SER A 35 1.69 -2.08 10.39
N TYR A 36 0.60 -1.30 10.34
CA TYR A 36 -0.74 -1.83 10.09
C TYR A 36 -0.85 -2.54 8.73
N LEU A 37 -0.32 -1.95 7.66
CA LEU A 37 -0.32 -2.58 6.33
C LEU A 37 0.47 -3.89 6.32
N THR A 38 1.67 -3.91 6.90
CA THR A 38 2.50 -5.12 7.00
C THR A 38 1.82 -6.21 7.82
N GLU A 39 1.13 -5.87 8.91
CA GLU A 39 0.49 -6.87 9.78
C GLU A 39 -0.80 -7.46 9.20
N ASN A 40 -1.49 -6.74 8.31
CA ASN A 40 -2.84 -7.10 7.88
C ASN A 40 -2.99 -7.43 6.39
N PHE A 41 -2.11 -6.91 5.52
CA PHE A 41 -2.28 -7.04 4.06
C PHE A 41 -1.04 -7.52 3.31
N ASP A 42 0.16 -7.41 3.87
CA ASP A 42 1.40 -8.02 3.35
C ASP A 42 1.42 -9.52 3.73
N LEU A 43 0.72 -10.35 2.95
CA LEU A 43 0.44 -11.75 3.28
C LEU A 43 1.67 -12.64 3.14
N ASP A 44 2.58 -12.27 2.24
CA ASP A 44 3.84 -12.99 2.04
C ASP A 44 5.02 -12.41 2.86
N GLY A 45 4.83 -11.22 3.46
CA GLY A 45 5.79 -10.58 4.34
C GLY A 45 7.02 -10.03 3.62
N ASN A 46 6.91 -9.74 2.32
CA ASN A 46 8.01 -9.27 1.50
C ASN A 46 8.21 -7.73 1.59
N GLY A 47 7.29 -7.01 2.25
CA GLY A 47 7.31 -5.55 2.38
C GLY A 47 6.76 -4.79 1.17
N VAL A 48 6.00 -5.45 0.31
CA VAL A 48 5.39 -4.94 -0.91
C VAL A 48 3.98 -5.49 -1.00
N LEU A 49 3.00 -4.62 -1.21
CA LEU A 49 1.65 -5.05 -1.54
C LEU A 49 1.57 -5.32 -3.04
N ASP A 50 1.34 -6.56 -3.44
CA ASP A 50 1.09 -6.92 -4.83
C ASP A 50 -0.35 -6.58 -5.26
N GLU A 51 -0.65 -6.82 -6.54
CA GLU A 51 -1.97 -6.49 -7.09
C GLU A 51 -3.12 -7.25 -6.38
N ASP A 52 -2.93 -8.54 -6.07
CA ASP A 52 -3.94 -9.35 -5.41
C ASP A 52 -4.17 -8.86 -3.98
N GLU A 53 -3.09 -8.53 -3.26
CA GLU A 53 -3.15 -7.96 -1.91
C GLU A 53 -3.86 -6.61 -1.89
N ILE A 54 -3.54 -5.71 -2.83
CA ILE A 54 -4.20 -4.40 -2.97
C ILE A 54 -5.69 -4.55 -3.29
N LEU A 55 -6.03 -5.46 -4.21
CA LEU A 55 -7.42 -5.71 -4.59
C LEU A 55 -8.21 -6.39 -3.46
N ALA A 56 -7.56 -7.12 -2.55
CA ALA A 56 -8.18 -7.72 -1.38
C ALA A 56 -8.51 -6.69 -0.29
N VAL A 57 -7.90 -5.50 -0.29
CA VAL A 57 -8.18 -4.44 0.70
C VAL A 57 -9.54 -3.80 0.43
N ASP A 58 -10.57 -4.26 1.14
CA ASP A 58 -11.92 -3.68 1.10
C ASP A 58 -12.29 -2.83 2.33
N SER A 59 -11.50 -2.97 3.41
CA SER A 59 -11.75 -2.33 4.70
C SER A 59 -10.44 -2.05 5.43
N ILE A 60 -10.23 -0.80 5.81
CA ILE A 60 -9.14 -0.36 6.69
C ILE A 60 -9.75 0.17 7.98
N ASN A 61 -9.38 -0.46 9.10
CA ASN A 61 -9.78 -0.02 10.42
C ASN A 61 -8.53 0.22 11.25
N VAL A 62 -8.14 1.49 11.29
CA VAL A 62 -7.01 1.99 12.06
C VAL A 62 -7.49 2.87 13.20
N ARG A 63 -8.69 2.65 13.73
CA ARG A 63 -9.23 3.45 14.83
C ARG A 63 -8.25 3.50 16.01
N ASN A 64 -7.92 4.70 16.48
CA ASN A 64 -7.13 4.85 17.69
C ASN A 64 -7.96 4.48 18.92
N HIS A 65 -7.53 3.44 19.62
CA HIS A 65 -8.07 3.10 20.93
C HIS A 65 -7.29 3.88 21.98
N PHE A 66 -7.85 5.00 22.46
CA PHE A 66 -7.26 5.82 23.54
C PHE A 66 -6.90 5.04 24.82
N SER A 67 -7.43 3.83 24.98
CA SER A 67 -7.11 2.90 26.07
C SER A 67 -5.76 2.17 25.89
N ASN A 68 -5.18 2.16 24.69
CA ASN A 68 -3.87 1.59 24.41
C ASN A 68 -2.86 2.70 24.02
N PRO A 69 -2.10 3.25 24.98
CA PRO A 69 -1.13 4.30 24.70
C PRO A 69 0.03 3.87 23.79
N MET A 70 0.16 2.56 23.50
CA MET A 70 1.17 2.04 22.56
C MET A 70 0.68 1.97 21.10
N SER A 71 -0.61 2.20 20.83
CA SER A 71 -1.18 2.08 19.47
C SER A 71 -0.70 3.15 18.47
N GLY A 72 0.13 4.10 18.90
CA GLY A 72 0.63 5.18 18.03
C GLY A 72 -0.47 6.14 17.58
N VAL A 73 -0.08 7.14 16.78
CA VAL A 73 -0.98 8.09 16.12
C VAL A 73 -0.64 8.08 14.64
N ILE A 74 -1.65 7.96 13.78
CA ILE A 74 -1.50 8.04 12.33
C ILE A 74 -1.74 9.50 11.92
N TYR A 75 -0.73 10.14 11.36
CA TYR A 75 -0.82 11.52 10.90
C TYR A 75 -1.22 11.64 9.43
N THR A 76 -0.94 10.60 8.63
CA THR A 76 -1.28 10.58 7.21
C THR A 76 -1.68 9.19 6.73
N LEU A 77 -2.59 9.16 5.76
CA LEU A 77 -2.99 7.98 5.00
C LEU A 77 -2.63 8.20 3.52
N ASP A 78 -1.46 8.77 3.23
CA ASP A 78 -1.01 8.91 1.85
C ASP A 78 -0.99 7.53 1.16
N MET A 79 -1.22 7.54 -0.16
CA MET A 79 -1.42 6.37 -1.01
C MET A 79 -2.68 5.54 -0.71
N ILE A 80 -3.60 6.02 0.15
CA ILE A 80 -4.88 5.34 0.39
C ILE A 80 -5.75 5.24 -0.88
N ASP A 81 -5.58 6.15 -1.84
CA ASP A 81 -6.27 6.15 -3.13
C ASP A 81 -5.90 4.98 -4.03
N ARG A 82 -4.80 4.27 -3.73
CA ARG A 82 -4.35 3.10 -4.47
C ARG A 82 -5.15 1.84 -4.16
N PHE A 83 -5.88 1.80 -3.03
CA PHE A 83 -6.73 0.68 -2.65
C PHE A 83 -8.10 0.78 -3.35
N GLU A 84 -8.16 0.34 -4.60
CA GLU A 84 -9.33 0.52 -5.48
C GLU A 84 -10.62 -0.13 -4.97
N ASN A 85 -10.51 -1.18 -4.17
CA ASN A 85 -11.66 -1.89 -3.59
C ASN A 85 -12.03 -1.41 -2.19
N LEU A 86 -11.32 -0.41 -1.64
CA LEU A 86 -11.59 0.11 -0.30
C LEU A 86 -12.98 0.75 -0.23
N ARG A 87 -13.84 0.17 0.61
CA ARG A 87 -15.23 0.64 0.82
C ARG A 87 -15.45 1.20 2.21
N TYR A 88 -14.61 0.81 3.15
CA TYR A 88 -14.73 1.21 4.54
C TYR A 88 -13.38 1.69 5.08
N LEU A 89 -13.37 2.90 5.63
CA LEU A 89 -12.22 3.48 6.31
C LEU A 89 -12.65 4.05 7.65
N ASP A 90 -12.17 3.47 8.75
CA ASP A 90 -12.28 4.02 10.10
C ASP A 90 -10.91 4.47 10.59
N CYS A 91 -10.72 5.78 10.65
CA CYS A 91 -9.51 6.45 11.14
C CYS A 91 -9.79 7.31 12.38
N TYR A 92 -10.87 7.04 13.11
CA TYR A 92 -11.26 7.86 14.25
C TYR A 92 -10.19 7.84 15.36
N GLY A 93 -9.96 8.99 15.98
CA GLY A 93 -9.11 9.12 17.17
C GLY A 93 -7.64 9.44 16.87
N HIS A 94 -7.30 9.67 15.61
CA HIS A 94 -6.02 10.28 15.21
C HIS A 94 -6.16 11.80 15.05
N GLN A 95 -5.08 12.56 15.31
CA GLN A 95 -5.06 14.03 15.33
C GLN A 95 -3.93 14.60 14.47
#